data_AF-A0A3D4VQG5-F1
#
_entry.id   AF-A0A3D4VQG5-F1
#
_cell.length_a   1.000
_cell.length_b   1.000
_cell.length_c   1.000
_cell.angle_alpha   90.00
_cell.angle_beta   90.00
_cell.angle_gamma   90.00
#
_symmetry.space_group_name_H-M   'P 1'
#
loop_
_entity.id
_entity.type
_entity.pdbx_description
1 polymer ?
#
loop_
_entity_poly.entity_id
_entity_poly.type
_entity_poly.pdbx_seq_one_letter_code
_entity_poly.pdbx_strand_id
1 'polypeptide(L)'
;MFKRYEQIYSRYNGINVLDYFEISYKTVLHLLNDNSLNEFNFESRVDEIVSMEIQDKYFEFEELSSLMSFPQPNSFMINLMTFLTIIEAINDSFFIKINITRETISRIAIATLLYLLSLQTFKYGEILIPKKSKENLFKNTNFLIGIEEIKKIYFEVSNEQFIVFLELFSNNLNENIEKLLDKKIIRVENTFFTISINDFLKFLSIKIENMYRENVTTQEYSMYQNRKGKYFENQVFELSKIFFPDIYQSVYYNPNKNKVAEIDVLIKDMENLIIVECKSGTINLENINKDEEILIKIKNKLKKAYITLKHASDYLGSHSEFLFKNNHNEIFGFSKNFKPIFIHISMYPFDSVSSNLHTLSYDFINNDIPIISLSFEHYLCILHDCYLFNESFTDYLQKRMRIIKDKANLMLDTNELDLYYQLKPRSKKSMLQEALDNDYFESFSSDVKIFTSFHDISGNEFRPAKNMINKIDIFLLDIFLHNKLGINKKYINSFLSCFTTKSQTKEKGC
;
A
#
# COMPACT_ATOMS: atom_id res chain seq x y z
N MET A 1 -11.06 7.53 -32.16
CA MET A 1 -11.14 6.67 -30.96
C MET A 1 -9.91 6.80 -30.05
N PHE A 2 -8.68 6.51 -30.52
CA PHE A 2 -7.48 6.49 -29.68
C PHE A 2 -6.92 7.82 -29.16
N LYS A 3 -7.09 8.94 -29.89
CA LYS A 3 -6.75 10.30 -29.38
C LYS A 3 -7.59 10.74 -28.16
N ARG A 4 -8.76 10.11 -27.94
CA ARG A 4 -9.68 10.42 -26.84
C ARG A 4 -9.29 9.70 -25.55
N TYR A 5 -8.74 8.49 -25.64
CA TYR A 5 -8.16 7.77 -24.49
C TYR A 5 -6.88 8.43 -23.96
N GLU A 6 -6.12 9.11 -24.82
CA GLU A 6 -4.96 9.92 -24.42
C GLU A 6 -5.38 11.17 -23.62
N GLN A 7 -6.50 11.82 -23.98
CA GLN A 7 -7.03 12.96 -23.23
C GLN A 7 -7.54 12.56 -21.85
N ILE A 8 -8.22 11.40 -21.77
CA ILE A 8 -8.64 10.75 -20.53
C ILE A 8 -7.42 10.67 -19.63
N TYR A 9 -6.44 9.82 -19.94
CA TYR A 9 -5.27 9.62 -19.09
C TYR A 9 -4.34 10.85 -18.89
N SER A 10 -4.30 11.83 -19.79
CA SER A 10 -3.53 13.07 -19.56
C SER A 10 -4.02 13.86 -18.34
N ARG A 11 -5.29 13.68 -17.97
CA ARG A 11 -5.88 14.18 -16.72
C ARG A 11 -5.58 13.27 -15.50
N TYR A 12 -5.24 11.99 -15.70
CA TYR A 12 -4.99 10.99 -14.64
C TYR A 12 -3.57 11.11 -14.06
N ASN A 13 -2.66 11.81 -14.76
CA ASN A 13 -1.32 12.13 -14.26
C ASN A 13 -1.29 13.29 -13.24
N GLY A 14 -2.44 13.94 -13.01
CA GLY A 14 -2.64 14.86 -11.90
C GLY A 14 -3.48 14.21 -10.80
N ILE A 15 -2.83 13.75 -9.73
CA ILE A 15 -3.48 13.35 -8.45
C ILE A 15 -4.19 14.55 -7.75
N ASN A 16 -4.56 15.61 -8.47
CA ASN A 16 -5.35 16.70 -7.89
C ASN A 16 -6.83 16.39 -7.84
N VAL A 17 -7.27 15.20 -8.29
CA VAL A 17 -8.68 14.84 -8.22
C VAL A 17 -8.86 13.35 -7.92
N LEU A 18 -8.47 12.93 -6.71
CA LEU A 18 -8.81 11.61 -6.17
C LEU A 18 -10.33 11.40 -6.02
N ASP A 19 -11.10 12.49 -6.00
CA ASP A 19 -12.58 12.46 -5.99
C ASP A 19 -13.22 12.18 -7.38
N TYR A 20 -12.44 12.12 -8.47
CA TYR A 20 -12.93 11.82 -9.82
C TYR A 20 -12.86 10.33 -10.23
N PHE A 21 -12.43 9.46 -9.30
CA PHE A 21 -12.02 8.08 -9.62
C PHE A 21 -13.17 7.10 -9.93
N GLU A 22 -14.37 7.29 -9.38
CA GLU A 22 -15.52 6.41 -9.67
C GLU A 22 -16.33 6.84 -10.91
N ILE A 23 -16.45 8.15 -11.14
CA ILE A 23 -17.29 8.72 -12.21
C ILE A 23 -16.70 8.48 -13.62
N SER A 24 -15.37 8.34 -13.70
CA SER A 24 -14.68 8.12 -14.98
C SER A 24 -14.83 6.69 -15.52
N TYR A 25 -15.15 5.71 -14.68
CA TYR A 25 -15.14 4.30 -15.07
C TYR A 25 -16.37 3.90 -15.89
N LYS A 26 -17.57 4.36 -15.49
CA LYS A 26 -18.80 4.22 -16.29
C LYS A 26 -18.63 4.83 -17.68
N THR A 27 -18.00 6.00 -17.75
CA THR A 27 -17.70 6.69 -19.02
C THR A 27 -16.71 5.89 -19.88
N VAL A 28 -15.64 5.35 -19.31
CA VAL A 28 -14.69 4.48 -20.03
C VAL A 28 -15.37 3.19 -20.52
N LEU A 29 -16.23 2.57 -19.71
CA LEU A 29 -17.02 1.40 -20.11
C LEU A 29 -18.00 1.72 -21.25
N HIS A 30 -18.70 2.84 -21.18
CA HIS A 30 -19.56 3.31 -22.28
C HIS A 30 -18.74 3.57 -23.56
N LEU A 31 -17.56 4.19 -23.46
CA LEU A 31 -16.68 4.41 -24.62
C LEU A 31 -16.08 3.13 -25.21
N LEU A 32 -15.88 2.11 -24.38
CA LEU A 32 -15.42 0.80 -24.85
C LEU A 32 -16.55 0.05 -25.56
N ASN A 33 -17.79 0.15 -25.05
CA ASN A 33 -18.96 -0.56 -25.58
C ASN A 33 -19.56 0.12 -26.83
N ASP A 34 -19.58 1.45 -26.88
CA ASP A 34 -20.05 2.22 -28.04
C ASP A 34 -18.92 2.41 -29.06
N ASN A 35 -18.93 1.63 -30.14
CA ASN A 35 -18.18 1.92 -31.37
C ASN A 35 -18.59 3.26 -32.05
N SER A 36 -19.53 4.01 -31.47
CA SER A 36 -20.06 5.26 -32.02
C SER A 36 -20.13 6.35 -30.96
N LEU A 37 -19.34 7.43 -31.10
CA LEU A 37 -19.75 8.75 -30.61
C LEU A 37 -19.00 9.88 -31.32
N ASN A 38 -19.78 10.81 -31.86
CA ASN A 38 -19.34 12.04 -32.53
C ASN A 38 -18.58 12.99 -31.56
N GLU A 39 -17.78 13.88 -32.13
CA GLU A 39 -16.73 14.69 -31.48
C GLU A 39 -17.17 15.80 -30.50
N PHE A 40 -18.46 16.01 -30.27
CA PHE A 40 -18.97 17.11 -29.44
C PHE A 40 -19.70 16.56 -28.20
N ASN A 41 -19.42 17.10 -27.00
CA ASN A 41 -19.97 16.74 -25.67
C ASN A 41 -19.28 15.65 -24.84
N PHE A 42 -17.99 15.36 -25.03
CA PHE A 42 -17.27 14.47 -24.11
C PHE A 42 -17.09 15.11 -22.71
N GLU A 43 -16.56 16.34 -22.65
CA GLU A 43 -16.29 17.03 -21.39
C GLU A 43 -17.59 17.38 -20.65
N SER A 44 -18.61 17.89 -21.34
CA SER A 44 -19.89 18.24 -20.70
C SER A 44 -20.60 17.01 -20.11
N ARG A 45 -20.49 15.83 -20.74
CA ARG A 45 -21.11 14.60 -20.23
C ARG A 45 -20.36 14.04 -19.02
N VAL A 46 -19.03 14.15 -19.00
CA VAL A 46 -18.26 13.80 -17.79
C VAL A 46 -18.68 14.71 -16.65
N ASP A 47 -18.72 16.02 -16.86
CA ASP A 47 -19.06 17.00 -15.82
C ASP A 47 -20.53 16.88 -15.33
N GLU A 48 -21.47 16.54 -16.22
CA GLU A 48 -22.89 16.31 -15.90
C GLU A 48 -23.07 15.04 -15.03
N ILE A 49 -22.40 13.94 -15.38
CA ILE A 49 -22.44 12.68 -14.59
C ILE A 49 -21.73 12.87 -13.24
N VAL A 50 -20.60 13.59 -13.20
CA VAL A 50 -19.90 13.95 -11.95
C VAL A 50 -20.84 14.72 -11.02
N SER A 51 -21.56 15.69 -11.56
CA SER A 51 -22.47 16.53 -10.78
C SER A 51 -23.66 15.74 -10.20
N MET A 52 -24.19 14.77 -10.96
CA MET A 52 -25.28 13.91 -10.49
C MET A 52 -24.84 12.92 -9.40
N GLU A 53 -23.68 12.27 -9.54
CA GLU A 53 -23.19 11.30 -8.54
C GLU A 53 -22.75 11.96 -7.23
N ILE A 54 -22.20 13.19 -7.31
CA ILE A 54 -21.93 14.00 -6.13
C ILE A 54 -23.24 14.38 -5.44
N GLN A 55 -24.31 14.71 -6.17
CA GLN A 55 -25.61 15.01 -5.55
C GLN A 55 -26.27 13.81 -4.87
N ASP A 56 -26.11 12.59 -5.40
CA ASP A 56 -26.72 11.38 -4.85
C ASP A 56 -25.96 10.81 -3.62
N LYS A 57 -24.66 11.11 -3.45
CA LYS A 57 -23.83 10.59 -2.34
C LYS A 57 -23.76 11.48 -1.09
N TYR A 58 -24.40 12.66 -1.10
CA TYR A 58 -24.31 13.60 0.03
C TYR A 58 -25.40 13.45 1.11
N PHE A 59 -26.26 12.44 1.02
CA PHE A 59 -27.30 12.20 2.00
C PHE A 59 -27.18 10.78 2.58
N GLU A 60 -26.77 10.74 3.86
CA GLU A 60 -26.65 9.56 4.74
C GLU A 60 -25.34 8.74 4.65
N PHE A 61 -24.27 9.21 5.31
CA PHE A 61 -23.13 8.36 5.66
C PHE A 61 -22.78 8.48 7.15
N GLU A 62 -22.52 7.33 7.78
CA GLU A 62 -21.90 7.23 9.11
C GLU A 62 -20.40 7.58 9.04
N GLU A 63 -19.82 8.03 10.16
CA GLU A 63 -18.56 8.75 10.17
C GLU A 63 -17.33 7.87 9.88
N LEU A 64 -17.23 6.67 10.45
CA LEU A 64 -16.09 5.76 10.17
C LEU A 64 -16.16 5.19 8.75
N SER A 65 -17.36 4.91 8.26
CA SER A 65 -17.57 4.52 6.86
C SER A 65 -17.01 5.57 5.89
N SER A 66 -17.27 6.86 6.15
CA SER A 66 -16.75 7.98 5.35
C SER A 66 -15.22 8.12 5.40
N LEU A 67 -14.61 7.85 6.56
CA LEU A 67 -13.15 7.89 6.70
C LEU A 67 -12.49 6.74 5.94
N MET A 68 -13.09 5.55 5.96
CA MET A 68 -12.61 4.37 5.24
C MET A 68 -12.79 4.49 3.71
N SER A 69 -13.73 5.31 3.25
CA SER A 69 -13.96 5.54 1.81
C SER A 69 -13.06 6.64 1.21
N PHE A 70 -12.34 7.42 2.03
CA PHE A 70 -11.47 8.48 1.54
C PHE A 70 -10.27 7.90 0.76
N PRO A 71 -10.11 8.19 -0.55
CA PRO A 71 -9.06 7.59 -1.36
C PRO A 71 -7.67 8.11 -0.94
N GLN A 72 -6.81 7.23 -0.45
CA GLN A 72 -5.41 7.55 -0.14
C GLN A 72 -4.50 7.25 -1.35
N PRO A 73 -3.40 7.99 -1.56
CA PRO A 73 -2.37 7.57 -2.49
C PRO A 73 -1.87 6.17 -2.10
N ASN A 74 -1.53 5.33 -3.08
CA ASN A 74 -1.05 3.96 -2.84
C ASN A 74 0.18 3.66 -3.72
N SER A 75 1.12 2.90 -3.18
CA SER A 75 2.32 2.40 -3.87
C SER A 75 1.99 1.20 -4.76
N PHE A 76 2.36 1.29 -6.03
CA PHE A 76 2.19 0.16 -6.95
C PHE A 76 3.19 -0.97 -6.67
N MET A 77 4.39 -0.63 -6.18
CA MET A 77 5.38 -1.65 -5.81
C MET A 77 4.96 -2.41 -4.57
N ILE A 78 4.44 -1.74 -3.54
CA ILE A 78 3.91 -2.43 -2.35
C ILE A 78 2.70 -3.29 -2.70
N ASN A 79 1.79 -2.82 -3.56
CA ASN A 79 0.68 -3.65 -4.06
C ASN A 79 1.19 -4.87 -4.86
N LEU A 80 2.25 -4.71 -5.67
CA LEU A 80 2.85 -5.83 -6.39
C LEU A 80 3.46 -6.84 -5.41
N MET A 81 4.21 -6.38 -4.41
CA MET A 81 4.79 -7.27 -3.42
C MET A 81 3.73 -8.00 -2.59
N THR A 82 2.65 -7.31 -2.19
CA THR A 82 1.48 -7.94 -1.53
C THR A 82 0.88 -9.04 -2.39
N PHE A 83 0.67 -8.75 -3.69
CA PHE A 83 0.18 -9.76 -4.64
C PHE A 83 1.12 -10.96 -4.74
N LEU A 84 2.44 -10.74 -4.85
CA LEU A 84 3.43 -11.83 -4.90
C LEU A 84 3.44 -12.65 -3.60
N THR A 85 3.35 -12.00 -2.44
CA THR A 85 3.24 -12.66 -1.13
C THR A 85 2.01 -13.57 -1.05
N ILE A 86 0.86 -13.13 -1.58
CA ILE A 86 -0.36 -13.93 -1.68
C ILE A 86 -0.12 -15.15 -2.58
N ILE A 87 0.42 -14.92 -3.78
CA ILE A 87 0.60 -15.95 -4.80
C ILE A 87 1.60 -17.04 -4.36
N GLU A 88 2.69 -16.66 -3.68
CA GLU A 88 3.68 -17.59 -3.13
C GLU A 88 3.18 -18.38 -1.92
N ALA A 89 2.21 -17.84 -1.17
CA ALA A 89 1.59 -18.55 -0.06
C ALA A 89 0.64 -19.67 -0.49
N ILE A 90 0.05 -19.58 -1.69
CA ILE A 90 -0.90 -20.56 -2.24
C ILE A 90 -0.15 -21.82 -2.71
N ASN A 91 -0.69 -23.01 -2.40
CA ASN A 91 -0.08 -24.29 -2.83
C ASN A 91 -0.20 -24.56 -4.34
N ASP A 92 0.78 -25.26 -4.91
CA ASP A 92 0.85 -25.57 -6.34
C ASP A 92 -0.33 -26.40 -6.86
N SER A 93 -0.92 -27.25 -6.03
CA SER A 93 -2.09 -28.05 -6.40
C SER A 93 -3.30 -27.21 -6.82
N PHE A 94 -3.45 -26.01 -6.26
CA PHE A 94 -4.50 -25.08 -6.68
C PHE A 94 -4.26 -24.56 -8.10
N PHE A 95 -3.03 -24.17 -8.42
CA PHE A 95 -2.65 -23.69 -9.75
C PHE A 95 -2.85 -24.75 -10.84
N ILE A 96 -2.58 -26.02 -10.52
CA ILE A 96 -2.92 -27.16 -11.40
C ILE A 96 -4.44 -27.22 -11.65
N LYS A 97 -5.26 -27.05 -10.60
CA LYS A 97 -6.72 -27.10 -10.69
C LYS A 97 -7.30 -26.00 -11.57
N ILE A 98 -6.77 -24.79 -11.50
CA ILE A 98 -7.21 -23.65 -12.33
C ILE A 98 -6.49 -23.56 -13.69
N ASN A 99 -5.69 -24.57 -14.03
CA ASN A 99 -5.00 -24.72 -15.32
C ASN A 99 -4.09 -23.53 -15.71
N ILE A 100 -3.48 -22.88 -14.72
CA ILE A 100 -2.52 -21.80 -14.95
C ILE A 100 -1.44 -21.83 -13.88
N THR A 101 -0.17 -21.67 -14.27
CA THR A 101 0.94 -21.76 -13.32
C THR A 101 1.06 -20.48 -12.47
N ARG A 102 1.58 -20.63 -11.24
CA ARG A 102 1.95 -19.51 -10.36
C ARG A 102 2.83 -18.50 -11.09
N GLU A 103 3.83 -19.02 -11.79
CA GLU A 103 4.83 -18.25 -12.52
C GLU A 103 4.19 -17.42 -13.65
N THR A 104 3.25 -18.00 -14.41
CA THR A 104 2.51 -17.28 -15.45
C THR A 104 1.74 -16.10 -14.88
N ILE A 105 0.95 -16.30 -13.81
CA ILE A 105 0.15 -15.22 -13.21
C ILE A 105 1.07 -14.09 -12.72
N SER A 106 2.16 -14.45 -12.04
CA SER A 106 3.16 -13.49 -11.56
C SER A 106 3.80 -12.70 -12.71
N ARG A 107 4.20 -13.38 -13.79
CA ARG A 107 4.78 -12.76 -14.99
C ARG A 107 3.81 -11.82 -15.69
N ILE A 108 2.55 -12.21 -15.85
CA ILE A 108 1.53 -11.34 -16.46
C ILE A 108 1.31 -10.10 -15.61
N ALA A 109 1.24 -10.23 -14.28
CA ALA A 109 1.06 -9.09 -13.40
C ALA A 109 2.25 -8.10 -13.47
N ILE A 110 3.48 -8.60 -13.38
CA ILE A 110 4.71 -7.81 -13.50
C ILE A 110 4.81 -7.16 -14.89
N ALA A 111 4.52 -7.91 -15.95
CA ALA A 111 4.55 -7.38 -17.31
C ALA A 111 3.53 -6.26 -17.51
N THR A 112 2.31 -6.45 -17.01
CA THR A 112 1.26 -5.44 -17.08
C THR A 112 1.67 -4.16 -16.36
N LEU A 113 2.20 -4.27 -15.13
CA LEU A 113 2.72 -3.13 -14.37
C LEU A 113 3.80 -2.38 -15.15
N LEU A 114 4.86 -3.06 -15.60
CA LEU A 114 5.99 -2.42 -16.28
C LEU A 114 5.57 -1.80 -17.62
N TYR A 115 4.70 -2.50 -18.36
CA TYR A 115 4.18 -2.01 -19.63
C TYR A 115 3.37 -0.73 -19.45
N LEU A 116 2.45 -0.71 -18.48
CA LEU A 116 1.62 0.44 -18.16
C LEU A 116 2.45 1.62 -17.64
N LEU A 117 3.44 1.38 -16.76
CA LEU A 117 4.38 2.43 -16.31
C LEU A 117 5.13 3.05 -17.48
N SER A 118 5.63 2.22 -18.39
CA SER A 118 6.32 2.68 -19.61
C SER A 118 5.39 3.51 -20.47
N LEU A 119 4.15 3.04 -20.67
CA LEU A 119 3.18 3.69 -21.54
C LEU A 119 2.71 5.03 -20.96
N GLN A 120 2.44 5.09 -19.66
CA GLN A 120 2.10 6.32 -18.94
C GLN A 120 3.23 7.34 -19.04
N THR A 121 4.47 6.91 -18.79
CA THR A 121 5.65 7.77 -18.93
C THR A 121 5.81 8.27 -20.36
N PHE A 122 5.62 7.42 -21.36
CA PHE A 122 5.73 7.80 -22.76
C PHE A 122 4.64 8.78 -23.21
N LYS A 123 3.39 8.57 -22.78
CA LYS A 123 2.24 9.37 -23.22
C LYS A 123 2.14 10.71 -22.50
N TYR A 124 2.49 10.74 -21.22
CA TYR A 124 2.23 11.88 -20.34
C TYR A 124 3.48 12.46 -19.70
N GLY A 125 4.62 11.78 -19.83
CA GLY A 125 5.90 12.34 -19.45
C GLY A 125 6.41 13.30 -20.52
N GLU A 126 7.22 14.25 -20.09
CA GLU A 126 7.94 15.17 -20.99
C GLU A 126 9.18 14.51 -21.63
N ILE A 127 9.35 13.20 -21.47
CA ILE A 127 10.56 12.47 -21.85
C ILE A 127 10.46 12.04 -23.32
N LEU A 128 11.37 12.56 -24.15
CA LEU A 128 11.55 12.11 -25.53
C LEU A 128 12.15 10.69 -25.54
N ILE A 129 11.37 9.71 -25.96
CA ILE A 129 11.82 8.31 -26.09
C ILE A 129 12.39 8.09 -27.50
N PRO A 130 13.67 7.66 -27.64
CA PRO A 130 14.25 7.32 -28.93
C PRO A 130 13.46 6.23 -29.67
N LYS A 131 13.39 6.30 -31.00
CA LYS A 131 12.62 5.34 -31.83
C LYS A 131 12.95 3.87 -31.53
N LYS A 132 14.24 3.55 -31.40
CA LYS A 132 14.71 2.19 -31.07
C LYS A 132 14.24 1.72 -29.69
N SER A 133 14.24 2.61 -28.70
CA SER A 133 13.71 2.30 -27.36
C SER A 133 12.20 2.11 -27.40
N LYS A 134 11.49 2.93 -28.19
CA LYS A 134 10.05 2.81 -28.41
C LYS A 134 9.67 1.46 -29.00
N GLU A 135 10.39 0.97 -29.99
CA GLU A 135 10.19 -0.35 -30.62
C GLU A 135 10.42 -1.51 -29.64
N ASN A 136 11.36 -1.36 -28.70
CA ASN A 136 11.64 -2.36 -27.68
C ASN A 136 10.61 -2.33 -26.53
N LEU A 137 10.12 -1.15 -26.16
CA LEU A 137 9.17 -0.97 -25.06
C LEU A 137 7.74 -1.32 -25.45
N PHE A 138 7.32 -0.93 -26.65
CA PHE A 138 5.91 -0.99 -27.03
C PHE A 138 5.70 -1.89 -28.23
N LYS A 139 4.63 -2.68 -28.16
CA LYS A 139 4.01 -3.25 -29.35
C LYS A 139 2.99 -2.25 -29.90
N ASN A 140 2.07 -1.85 -29.03
CA ASN A 140 1.05 -0.84 -29.30
C ASN A 140 1.11 0.28 -28.25
N THR A 141 0.61 1.47 -28.60
CA THR A 141 0.51 2.57 -27.63
C THR A 141 -0.93 2.89 -27.27
N ASN A 142 -1.82 1.91 -27.37
CA ASN A 142 -3.16 1.93 -26.79
C ASN A 142 -3.10 1.16 -25.46
N PHE A 143 -3.89 1.55 -24.46
CA PHE A 143 -3.86 0.95 -23.12
C PHE A 143 -4.47 -0.48 -23.07
N LEU A 144 -4.53 -1.15 -24.22
CA LEU A 144 -4.97 -2.54 -24.35
C LEU A 144 -3.76 -3.44 -24.22
N ILE A 145 -3.85 -4.42 -23.32
CA ILE A 145 -2.79 -5.37 -23.04
C ILE A 145 -3.18 -6.71 -23.63
N GLY A 146 -2.47 -7.13 -24.68
CA GLY A 146 -2.53 -8.47 -25.25
C GLY A 146 -1.27 -9.27 -24.97
N ILE A 147 -1.23 -10.49 -25.48
CA ILE A 147 -0.07 -11.38 -25.34
C ILE A 147 1.22 -10.77 -25.90
N GLU A 148 1.13 -9.96 -26.96
CA GLU A 148 2.30 -9.35 -27.59
C GLU A 148 2.94 -8.28 -26.67
N GLU A 149 2.13 -7.52 -25.94
CA GLU A 149 2.59 -6.58 -24.92
C GLU A 149 3.27 -7.32 -23.76
N ILE A 150 2.67 -8.42 -23.28
CA ILE A 150 3.28 -9.27 -22.24
C ILE A 150 4.63 -9.84 -22.71
N LYS A 151 4.70 -10.31 -23.95
CA LYS A 151 5.92 -10.89 -24.54
C LYS A 151 7.05 -9.89 -24.78
N LYS A 152 6.80 -8.58 -24.72
CA LYS A 152 7.89 -7.59 -24.67
C LYS A 152 8.75 -7.77 -23.41
N ILE A 153 8.12 -8.19 -22.32
CA ILE A 153 8.71 -8.26 -20.98
C ILE A 153 9.05 -9.71 -20.62
N TYR A 154 8.15 -10.64 -20.85
CA TYR A 154 8.33 -12.09 -20.63
C TYR A 154 7.95 -12.89 -21.87
N PHE A 155 8.95 -13.32 -22.64
CA PHE A 155 8.73 -14.03 -23.91
C PHE A 155 8.15 -15.44 -23.71
N GLU A 156 8.38 -16.03 -22.53
CA GLU A 156 8.02 -17.39 -22.16
C GLU A 156 6.51 -17.58 -21.92
N VAL A 157 5.75 -16.49 -21.74
CA VAL A 157 4.29 -16.60 -21.55
C VAL A 157 3.66 -17.09 -22.85
N SER A 158 3.03 -18.26 -22.80
CA SER A 158 2.34 -18.84 -23.95
C SER A 158 0.98 -18.15 -24.18
N ASN A 159 0.51 -18.18 -25.43
CA ASN A 159 -0.80 -17.62 -25.77
C ASN A 159 -1.92 -18.35 -25.00
N GLU A 160 -1.83 -19.68 -24.90
CA GLU A 160 -2.80 -20.51 -24.18
C GLU A 160 -2.91 -20.10 -22.70
N GLN A 161 -1.78 -19.94 -22.01
CA GLN A 161 -1.74 -19.53 -20.61
C GLN A 161 -2.28 -18.10 -20.42
N PHE A 162 -2.06 -17.20 -21.38
CA PHE A 162 -2.63 -15.86 -21.36
C PHE A 162 -4.14 -15.84 -21.58
N ILE A 163 -4.66 -16.71 -22.45
CA ILE A 163 -6.12 -16.88 -22.63
C ILE A 163 -6.76 -17.39 -21.33
N VAL A 164 -6.15 -18.38 -20.67
CA VAL A 164 -6.63 -18.85 -19.35
C VAL A 164 -6.61 -17.71 -18.32
N PHE A 165 -5.56 -16.88 -18.30
CA PHE A 165 -5.52 -15.69 -17.45
C PHE A 165 -6.71 -14.75 -17.71
N LEU A 166 -7.00 -14.45 -18.98
CA LEU A 166 -8.14 -13.61 -19.33
C LEU A 166 -9.45 -14.22 -18.83
N GLU A 167 -9.66 -15.51 -19.01
CA GLU A 167 -10.88 -16.20 -18.56
C GLU A 167 -11.08 -16.14 -17.04
N LEU A 168 -10.00 -16.20 -16.27
CA LEU A 168 -10.06 -16.21 -14.81
C LEU A 168 -10.16 -14.80 -14.19
N PHE A 169 -9.46 -13.83 -14.77
CA PHE A 169 -9.24 -12.52 -14.13
C PHE A 169 -9.85 -11.33 -14.89
N SER A 170 -10.43 -11.50 -16.07
CA SER A 170 -11.07 -10.40 -16.80
C SER A 170 -12.59 -10.59 -16.91
N ASN A 171 -13.32 -9.49 -17.03
CA ASN A 171 -14.78 -9.49 -17.17
C ASN A 171 -15.13 -9.05 -18.60
N ASN A 172 -16.07 -9.72 -19.24
CA ASN A 172 -16.33 -9.49 -20.66
C ASN A 172 -17.04 -8.14 -20.85
N LEU A 173 -16.51 -7.30 -21.75
CA LEU A 173 -17.12 -6.00 -22.06
C LEU A 173 -18.57 -6.12 -22.57
N ASN A 174 -18.93 -7.26 -23.18
CA ASN A 174 -20.28 -7.51 -23.69
C ASN A 174 -21.31 -7.76 -22.57
N GLU A 175 -20.91 -7.79 -21.30
CA GLU A 175 -21.82 -7.82 -20.16
C GLU A 175 -22.53 -6.46 -19.96
N ASN A 176 -23.63 -6.45 -19.20
CA ASN A 176 -24.33 -5.20 -18.86
C ASN A 176 -23.35 -4.25 -18.13
N ILE A 177 -23.23 -3.00 -18.61
CA ILE A 177 -22.36 -1.96 -18.04
C ILE A 177 -22.57 -1.81 -16.54
N GLU A 178 -23.80 -1.92 -16.04
CA GLU A 178 -24.08 -1.86 -14.60
C GLU A 178 -23.38 -2.97 -13.81
N LYS A 179 -23.24 -4.17 -14.39
CA LYS A 179 -22.47 -5.28 -13.79
C LYS A 179 -20.97 -5.09 -13.91
N LEU A 180 -20.53 -4.18 -14.79
CA LEU A 180 -19.14 -3.87 -15.02
C LEU A 180 -18.61 -2.76 -14.11
N LEU A 181 -19.47 -1.96 -13.47
CA LEU A 181 -19.11 -0.79 -12.64
C LEU A 181 -18.18 -1.11 -11.46
N ASP A 182 -18.23 -2.34 -10.93
CA ASP A 182 -17.34 -2.77 -9.85
C ASP A 182 -16.14 -3.59 -10.34
N LYS A 183 -16.06 -3.84 -11.65
CA LYS A 183 -14.96 -4.63 -12.24
C LYS A 183 -13.72 -3.77 -12.43
N LYS A 184 -12.53 -4.37 -12.43
CA LYS A 184 -11.25 -3.63 -12.55
C LYS A 184 -10.41 -4.07 -13.76
N ILE A 185 -10.79 -5.18 -14.39
CA ILE A 185 -10.13 -5.74 -15.57
C ILE A 185 -11.22 -6.11 -16.58
N ILE A 186 -11.19 -5.45 -17.74
CA ILE A 186 -12.20 -5.58 -18.79
C ILE A 186 -11.59 -6.25 -20.01
N ARG A 187 -12.18 -7.35 -20.44
CA ARG A 187 -11.77 -8.11 -21.62
C ARG A 187 -12.35 -7.49 -22.88
N VAL A 188 -11.48 -7.28 -23.87
CA VAL A 188 -11.85 -6.91 -25.23
C VAL A 188 -11.17 -7.92 -26.16
N GLU A 189 -11.95 -8.89 -26.65
CA GLU A 189 -11.47 -10.03 -27.45
C GLU A 189 -10.33 -10.80 -26.73
N ASN A 190 -9.12 -10.77 -27.29
CA ASN A 190 -7.90 -11.41 -26.76
C ASN A 190 -6.97 -10.39 -26.08
N THR A 191 -7.51 -9.26 -25.64
CA THR A 191 -6.81 -8.22 -24.87
C THR A 191 -7.61 -7.86 -23.64
N PHE A 192 -6.99 -7.13 -22.72
CA PHE A 192 -7.70 -6.52 -21.61
C PHE A 192 -7.29 -5.07 -21.38
N PHE A 193 -8.19 -4.34 -20.72
CA PHE A 193 -8.01 -2.99 -20.22
C PHE A 193 -8.09 -2.98 -18.70
N THR A 194 -7.32 -2.11 -18.06
CA THR A 194 -7.43 -1.83 -16.63
C THR A 194 -7.23 -0.35 -16.36
N ILE A 195 -7.96 0.16 -15.36
CA ILE A 195 -8.06 1.59 -15.04
C ILE A 195 -6.71 2.11 -14.54
N SER A 196 -6.16 1.42 -13.53
CA SER A 196 -4.90 1.79 -12.87
C SER A 196 -4.12 0.54 -12.49
N ILE A 197 -2.80 0.69 -12.36
CA ILE A 197 -1.91 -0.40 -11.92
C ILE A 197 -2.28 -0.87 -10.51
N ASN A 198 -2.62 0.05 -9.62
CA ASN A 198 -3.02 -0.26 -8.25
C ASN A 198 -4.32 -1.07 -8.21
N ASP A 199 -5.34 -0.66 -8.96
CA ASP A 199 -6.61 -1.39 -9.02
C ASP A 199 -6.45 -2.77 -9.64
N PHE A 200 -5.62 -2.88 -10.68
CA PHE A 200 -5.27 -4.15 -11.30
C PHE A 200 -4.66 -5.13 -10.28
N LEU A 201 -3.65 -4.70 -9.52
CA LEU A 201 -2.97 -5.56 -8.54
C LEU A 201 -3.86 -5.91 -7.34
N LYS A 202 -4.63 -4.94 -6.83
CA LYS A 202 -5.59 -5.17 -5.75
C LYS A 202 -6.68 -6.15 -6.19
N PHE A 203 -7.22 -5.97 -7.39
CA PHE A 203 -8.21 -6.89 -7.97
C PHE A 203 -7.64 -8.30 -8.13
N LEU A 204 -6.45 -8.46 -8.69
CA LEU A 204 -5.82 -9.78 -8.82
C LEU A 204 -5.65 -10.47 -7.47
N SER A 205 -5.19 -9.71 -6.46
CA SER A 205 -5.01 -10.19 -5.09
C SER A 205 -6.32 -10.70 -4.48
N ILE A 206 -7.38 -9.89 -4.53
CA ILE A 206 -8.69 -10.26 -3.98
C ILE A 206 -9.26 -11.46 -4.75
N LYS A 207 -9.19 -11.43 -6.09
CA LYS A 207 -9.75 -12.47 -6.95
C LYS A 207 -9.10 -13.82 -6.70
N ILE A 208 -7.77 -13.90 -6.64
CA ILE A 208 -7.06 -15.17 -6.40
C ILE A 208 -7.30 -15.69 -4.99
N GLU A 209 -7.33 -14.83 -3.97
CA GLU A 209 -7.61 -15.25 -2.59
C GLU A 209 -9.03 -15.81 -2.45
N ASN A 210 -10.01 -15.17 -3.07
CA ASN A 210 -11.40 -15.63 -3.05
C ASN A 210 -11.54 -16.96 -3.79
N MET A 211 -10.98 -17.07 -4.99
CA MET A 211 -10.95 -18.34 -5.74
C MET A 211 -10.27 -19.43 -4.91
N TYR A 212 -9.16 -19.15 -4.24
CA TYR A 212 -8.49 -20.11 -3.38
C TYR A 212 -9.39 -20.58 -2.24
N ARG A 213 -9.96 -19.63 -1.48
CA ARG A 213 -10.84 -19.89 -0.34
C ARG A 213 -12.04 -20.75 -0.71
N GLU A 214 -12.64 -20.52 -1.87
CA GLU A 214 -13.80 -21.27 -2.38
C GLU A 214 -13.44 -22.70 -2.82
N ASN A 215 -12.16 -23.00 -3.06
CA ASN A 215 -11.70 -24.24 -3.67
C ASN A 215 -10.93 -25.17 -2.74
N VAL A 216 -10.69 -24.78 -1.49
CA VAL A 216 -9.92 -25.56 -0.51
C VAL A 216 -10.67 -25.76 0.80
N THR A 217 -10.21 -26.73 1.59
CA THR A 217 -10.74 -26.97 2.93
C THR A 217 -10.33 -25.86 3.91
N THR A 218 -11.06 -25.74 5.03
CA THR A 218 -10.71 -24.82 6.14
C THR A 218 -9.28 -25.04 6.65
N GLN A 219 -8.81 -26.29 6.70
CA GLN A 219 -7.46 -26.61 7.15
C GLN A 219 -6.41 -26.10 6.16
N GLU A 220 -6.59 -26.34 4.87
CA GLU A 220 -5.68 -25.83 3.83
C GLU A 220 -5.66 -24.29 3.83
N TYR A 221 -6.82 -23.66 3.96
CA TYR A 221 -6.92 -22.21 4.05
C TYR A 221 -6.20 -21.65 5.29
N SER A 222 -6.30 -22.33 6.44
CA SER A 222 -5.55 -21.98 7.65
C SER A 222 -4.03 -22.09 7.44
N MET A 223 -3.57 -23.15 6.77
CA MET A 223 -2.15 -23.31 6.40
C MET A 223 -1.67 -22.23 5.43
N TYR A 224 -2.51 -21.80 4.50
CA TYR A 224 -2.25 -20.67 3.62
C TYR A 224 -2.11 -19.36 4.40
N GLN A 225 -3.02 -19.05 5.32
CA GLN A 225 -2.93 -17.83 6.15
C GLN A 225 -1.63 -17.80 6.96
N ASN A 226 -1.20 -18.93 7.51
CA ASN A 226 0.07 -19.03 8.22
C ASN A 226 1.27 -18.82 7.29
N ARG A 227 1.27 -19.40 6.08
CA ARG A 227 2.33 -19.18 5.08
C ARG A 227 2.39 -17.71 4.64
N LYS A 228 1.24 -17.09 4.39
CA LYS A 228 1.13 -15.68 4.05
C LYS A 228 1.67 -14.77 5.16
N GLY A 229 1.37 -15.08 6.42
CA GLY A 229 1.96 -14.42 7.59
C GLY A 229 3.48 -14.43 7.55
N LYS A 230 4.09 -15.62 7.41
CA LYS A 230 5.54 -15.78 7.35
C LYS A 230 6.21 -15.05 6.19
N TYR A 231 5.60 -15.10 4.99
CA TYR A 231 6.12 -14.35 3.85
C TYR A 231 6.08 -12.84 4.09
N PHE A 232 5.00 -12.34 4.69
CA PHE A 232 4.88 -10.92 5.03
C PHE A 232 5.88 -10.50 6.12
N GLU A 233 6.04 -11.29 7.19
CA GLU A 233 7.06 -11.06 8.23
C GLU A 233 8.48 -10.98 7.63
N ASN A 234 8.80 -11.91 6.72
CA ASN A 234 10.07 -11.90 6.00
C ASN A 234 10.24 -10.67 5.12
N GLN A 235 9.18 -10.24 4.45
CA GLN A 235 9.18 -9.03 3.63
C GLN A 235 9.44 -7.77 4.46
N VAL A 236 8.81 -7.66 5.64
CA VAL A 236 9.07 -6.57 6.60
C VAL A 236 10.53 -6.61 7.05
N PHE A 237 11.02 -7.77 7.49
CA PHE A 237 12.40 -7.93 7.96
C PHE A 237 13.44 -7.55 6.89
N GLU A 238 13.35 -8.12 5.69
CA GLU A 238 14.35 -7.92 4.64
C GLU A 238 14.43 -6.46 4.17
N LEU A 239 13.29 -5.76 4.09
CA LEU A 239 13.29 -4.35 3.72
C LEU A 239 13.72 -3.44 4.88
N SER A 240 13.34 -3.74 6.12
CA SER A 240 13.81 -2.99 7.30
C SER A 240 15.31 -3.13 7.53
N LYS A 241 15.89 -4.29 7.17
CA LYS A 241 17.32 -4.57 7.31
C LYS A 241 18.21 -3.66 6.46
N ILE A 242 17.66 -3.03 5.43
CA ILE A 242 18.37 -2.02 4.65
C ILE A 242 18.67 -0.78 5.52
N PHE A 243 17.81 -0.49 6.49
CA PHE A 243 17.85 0.73 7.30
C PHE A 243 18.42 0.52 8.71
N PHE A 244 18.45 -0.71 9.21
CA PHE A 244 18.93 -1.03 10.56
C PHE A 244 20.03 -2.10 10.54
N PRO A 245 21.17 -1.87 11.20
CA PRO A 245 22.22 -2.88 11.31
C PRO A 245 21.85 -4.01 12.29
N ASP A 246 21.22 -3.68 13.41
CA ASP A 246 20.85 -4.62 14.48
C ASP A 246 19.35 -4.95 14.41
N ILE A 247 19.00 -5.81 13.47
CA ILE A 247 17.64 -6.30 13.25
C ILE A 247 17.59 -7.82 13.23
N TYR A 248 16.55 -8.38 13.85
CA TYR A 248 16.38 -9.81 14.02
C TYR A 248 14.95 -10.22 13.68
N GLN A 249 14.80 -11.40 13.08
CA GLN A 249 13.52 -11.99 12.70
C GLN A 249 13.20 -13.21 13.57
N SER A 250 11.92 -13.42 13.87
CA SER A 250 11.39 -14.61 14.55
C SER A 250 12.20 -14.97 15.80
N VAL A 251 12.30 -14.02 16.72
CA VAL A 251 13.02 -14.21 17.98
C VAL A 251 12.06 -14.63 19.08
N TYR A 252 12.50 -15.60 19.88
CA TYR A 252 11.69 -16.22 20.93
C TYR A 252 12.14 -15.76 22.31
N TYR A 253 11.17 -15.60 23.21
CA TYR A 253 11.39 -15.31 24.63
C TYR A 253 10.45 -16.14 25.50
N ASN A 254 10.81 -16.26 26.77
CA ASN A 254 10.04 -17.01 27.76
C ASN A 254 9.38 -16.01 28.73
N PRO A 255 8.14 -15.57 28.48
CA PRO A 255 7.42 -14.71 29.43
C PRO A 255 7.27 -15.36 30.82
N ASN A 256 7.24 -16.71 30.86
CA ASN A 256 7.34 -17.50 32.08
C ASN A 256 7.85 -18.92 31.75
N LYS A 257 8.07 -19.75 32.76
CA LYS A 257 8.67 -21.10 32.62
C LYS A 257 7.90 -22.06 31.70
N ASN A 258 6.62 -21.82 31.44
CA ASN A 258 5.74 -22.77 30.73
C ASN A 258 5.29 -22.27 29.36
N LYS A 259 5.77 -21.10 28.91
CA LYS A 259 5.32 -20.48 27.67
C LYS A 259 6.51 -19.92 26.91
N VAL A 260 6.59 -20.28 25.64
CA VAL A 260 7.47 -19.65 24.65
C VAL A 260 6.60 -18.71 23.82
N ALA A 261 7.05 -17.49 23.63
CA ALA A 261 6.41 -16.50 22.77
C ALA A 261 7.40 -16.05 21.68
N GLU A 262 6.86 -15.66 20.53
CA GLU A 262 7.61 -15.17 19.37
C GLU A 262 7.39 -13.65 19.22
N ILE A 263 8.43 -12.97 18.75
CA ILE A 263 8.37 -11.62 18.19
C ILE A 263 8.78 -11.72 16.73
N ASP A 264 7.93 -11.19 15.84
CA ASP A 264 8.13 -11.29 14.39
C ASP A 264 9.40 -10.55 13.95
N VAL A 265 9.57 -9.29 14.35
CA VAL A 265 10.78 -8.50 14.09
C VAL A 265 11.20 -7.70 15.33
N LEU A 266 12.49 -7.78 15.68
CA LEU A 266 13.12 -7.04 16.77
C LEU A 266 14.22 -6.15 16.19
N ILE A 267 14.15 -4.85 16.45
CA ILE A 267 15.20 -3.89 16.06
C ILE A 267 15.80 -3.29 17.33
N LYS A 268 17.13 -3.33 17.44
CA LYS A 268 17.87 -2.64 18.49
C LYS A 268 18.47 -1.38 17.90
N ASP A 269 18.05 -0.22 18.41
CA ASP A 269 18.57 1.07 17.97
C ASP A 269 19.03 1.90 19.17
N MET A 270 20.34 1.86 19.41
CA MET A 270 20.98 2.45 20.60
C MET A 270 20.34 1.91 21.90
N GLU A 271 19.73 2.80 22.70
CA GLU A 271 19.00 2.49 23.94
C GLU A 271 17.52 2.16 23.69
N ASN A 272 17.12 1.88 22.45
CA ASN A 272 15.73 1.56 22.10
C ASN A 272 15.61 0.13 21.61
N LEU A 273 14.51 -0.50 21.99
CA LEU A 273 14.14 -1.83 21.54
C LEU A 273 12.80 -1.75 20.83
N ILE A 274 12.82 -1.70 19.50
CA ILE A 274 11.61 -1.65 18.69
C ILE A 274 11.14 -3.09 18.44
N ILE A 275 9.94 -3.40 18.92
CA ILE A 275 9.30 -4.71 18.85
C ILE A 275 8.15 -4.60 17.87
N VAL A 276 8.25 -5.32 16.76
CA VAL A 276 7.33 -5.24 15.64
C VAL A 276 6.55 -6.55 15.52
N GLU A 277 5.22 -6.42 15.45
CA GLU A 277 4.28 -7.51 15.21
C GLU A 277 3.58 -7.30 13.86
N CYS A 278 3.65 -8.29 12.98
CA CYS A 278 3.12 -8.24 11.63
C CYS A 278 1.76 -8.94 11.54
N LYS A 279 0.83 -8.39 10.75
CA LYS A 279 -0.46 -9.03 10.47
C LYS A 279 -0.83 -8.96 8.99
N SER A 280 -1.00 -10.14 8.39
CA SER A 280 -1.23 -10.31 6.94
C SER A 280 -2.68 -10.57 6.53
N GLY A 281 -3.64 -10.67 7.44
CA GLY A 281 -5.06 -10.86 7.06
C GLY A 281 -5.73 -9.55 6.58
N THR A 282 -6.82 -9.67 5.83
CA THR A 282 -7.67 -8.54 5.40
C THR A 282 -8.73 -8.18 6.43
N ILE A 283 -9.27 -6.96 6.36
CA ILE A 283 -10.55 -6.60 6.98
C ILE A 283 -11.59 -6.57 5.86
N ASN A 284 -12.50 -7.55 5.83
CA ASN A 284 -13.59 -7.53 4.86
C ASN A 284 -14.72 -6.61 5.36
N LEU A 285 -15.00 -5.54 4.62
CA LEU A 285 -16.08 -4.58 4.89
C LEU A 285 -17.28 -4.72 3.96
N GLU A 286 -17.32 -5.74 3.09
CA GLU A 286 -18.45 -6.01 2.20
C GLU A 286 -19.75 -6.11 3.01
N ASN A 287 -20.76 -5.36 2.58
CA ASN A 287 -22.10 -5.30 3.16
C ASN A 287 -22.16 -4.79 4.62
N ILE A 288 -21.15 -4.06 5.08
CA ILE A 288 -21.21 -3.36 6.37
C ILE A 288 -21.68 -1.93 6.16
N ASN A 289 -22.71 -1.56 6.91
CA ASN A 289 -23.34 -0.24 6.80
C ASN A 289 -23.31 0.52 8.13
N LYS A 290 -22.69 -0.08 9.17
CA LYS A 290 -22.69 0.43 10.55
C LYS A 290 -21.28 0.54 11.13
N ASP A 291 -20.96 1.68 11.70
CA ASP A 291 -19.69 2.02 12.36
C ASP A 291 -19.34 1.04 13.48
N GLU A 292 -20.32 0.60 14.28
CA GLU A 292 -20.13 -0.40 15.34
C GLU A 292 -19.59 -1.74 14.81
N GLU A 293 -20.08 -2.19 13.65
CA GLU A 293 -19.64 -3.44 13.02
C GLU A 293 -18.22 -3.30 12.46
N ILE A 294 -17.90 -2.14 11.88
CA ILE A 294 -16.54 -1.80 11.42
C ILE A 294 -15.57 -1.83 12.61
N LEU A 295 -15.94 -1.20 13.73
CA LEU A 295 -15.14 -1.19 14.97
C LEU A 295 -14.90 -2.60 15.50
N ILE A 296 -15.91 -3.46 15.51
CA ILE A 296 -15.76 -4.86 15.94
C ILE A 296 -14.77 -5.60 15.05
N LYS A 297 -14.84 -5.41 13.72
CA LYS A 297 -13.89 -6.06 12.78
C LYS A 297 -12.46 -5.55 12.96
N ILE A 298 -12.27 -4.24 13.16
CA ILE A 298 -10.96 -3.66 13.47
C ILE A 298 -10.41 -4.23 14.79
N LYS A 299 -11.22 -4.23 15.86
CA LYS A 299 -10.82 -4.81 17.16
C LYS A 299 -10.43 -6.27 17.02
N ASN A 300 -11.23 -7.08 16.35
CA ASN A 300 -10.94 -8.50 16.14
C ASN A 300 -9.65 -8.73 15.35
N LYS A 301 -9.38 -7.85 14.38
CA LYS A 301 -8.18 -7.90 13.55
C LYS A 301 -6.91 -7.60 14.35
N LEU A 302 -6.96 -6.58 15.20
CA LEU A 302 -5.82 -6.08 15.97
C LEU A 302 -5.59 -6.84 17.27
N LYS A 303 -6.64 -7.47 17.83
CA LYS A 303 -6.63 -8.13 19.14
C LYS A 303 -5.41 -9.03 19.35
N LYS A 304 -5.09 -9.89 18.39
CA LYS A 304 -3.95 -10.82 18.51
C LYS A 304 -2.63 -10.07 18.59
N ALA A 305 -2.42 -9.06 17.74
CA ALA A 305 -1.19 -8.28 17.74
C ALA A 305 -0.99 -7.54 19.07
N TYR A 306 -2.05 -6.90 19.57
CA TYR A 306 -2.01 -6.17 20.83
C TYR A 306 -1.73 -7.09 22.02
N ILE A 307 -2.29 -8.31 22.02
CA ILE A 307 -1.98 -9.32 23.04
C ILE A 307 -0.50 -9.73 22.98
N THR A 308 0.06 -9.97 21.79
CA THR A 308 1.48 -10.33 21.65
C THR A 308 2.39 -9.22 22.18
N LEU A 309 2.15 -7.98 21.74
CA LEU A 309 2.95 -6.82 22.14
C LEU A 309 2.80 -6.52 23.64
N LYS A 310 1.61 -6.70 24.21
CA LYS A 310 1.39 -6.58 25.66
C LYS A 310 2.21 -7.60 26.44
N HIS A 311 2.22 -8.88 26.04
CA HIS A 311 3.04 -9.88 26.71
C HIS A 311 4.54 -9.55 26.66
N ALA A 312 5.01 -8.95 25.57
CA ALA A 312 6.39 -8.51 25.45
C ALA A 312 6.70 -7.33 26.38
N SER A 313 5.77 -6.37 26.49
CA SER A 313 5.84 -5.27 27.46
C SER A 313 5.89 -5.79 28.90
N ASP A 314 4.99 -6.70 29.26
CA ASP A 314 4.94 -7.31 30.59
C ASP A 314 6.24 -8.08 30.90
N TYR A 315 6.80 -8.79 29.92
CA TYR A 315 8.07 -9.49 30.06
C TYR A 315 9.22 -8.54 30.35
N LEU A 316 9.37 -7.47 29.57
CA LEU A 316 10.42 -6.46 29.77
C LEU A 316 10.27 -5.69 31.09
N GLY A 317 9.03 -5.44 31.53
CA GLY A 317 8.76 -4.75 32.79
C GLY A 317 8.96 -5.62 34.04
N SER A 318 8.78 -6.94 33.93
CA SER A 318 8.88 -7.88 35.06
C SER A 318 10.26 -8.52 35.22
N HIS A 319 11.16 -8.38 34.25
CA HIS A 319 12.50 -8.97 34.28
C HIS A 319 13.58 -7.89 34.27
N SER A 320 14.57 -8.01 35.16
CA SER A 320 15.73 -7.10 35.18
C SER A 320 16.62 -7.25 33.94
N GLU A 321 16.61 -8.45 33.36
CA GLU A 321 17.35 -8.84 32.16
C GLU A 321 16.40 -9.52 31.18
N PHE A 322 16.55 -9.22 29.89
CA PHE A 322 15.80 -9.89 28.83
C PHE A 322 16.71 -10.79 28.00
N LEU A 323 16.12 -11.83 27.42
CA LEU A 323 16.75 -12.69 26.44
C LEU A 323 15.75 -13.00 25.33
N PHE A 324 16.04 -12.49 24.14
CA PHE A 324 15.39 -12.92 22.90
C PHE A 324 16.37 -13.77 22.12
N LYS A 325 15.93 -14.90 21.56
CA LYS A 325 16.82 -15.78 20.81
C LYS A 325 16.13 -16.49 19.66
N ASN A 326 16.88 -16.76 18.61
CA ASN A 326 16.50 -17.70 17.56
C ASN A 326 17.67 -18.67 17.33
N ASN A 327 17.60 -19.46 16.25
CA ASN A 327 18.63 -20.45 15.96
C ASN A 327 20.01 -19.83 15.64
N HIS A 328 20.09 -18.52 15.42
CA HIS A 328 21.28 -17.85 14.87
C HIS A 328 21.79 -16.73 15.77
N ASN A 329 20.93 -16.14 16.60
CA ASN A 329 21.24 -14.98 17.41
C ASN A 329 20.69 -15.14 18.82
N GLU A 330 21.44 -14.62 19.79
CA GLU A 330 20.98 -14.37 21.15
C GLU A 330 21.13 -12.88 21.45
N ILE A 331 20.02 -12.23 21.81
CA ILE A 331 19.94 -10.81 22.12
C ILE A 331 19.64 -10.69 23.60
N PHE A 332 20.65 -10.27 24.37
CA PHE A 332 20.57 -10.08 25.81
C PHE A 332 20.81 -8.62 26.18
N GLY A 333 20.13 -8.16 27.24
CA GLY A 333 20.35 -6.83 27.80
C GLY A 333 19.65 -6.64 29.14
N PHE A 334 20.04 -5.59 29.86
CA PHE A 334 19.35 -5.15 31.06
C PHE A 334 18.13 -4.30 30.67
N SER A 335 16.93 -4.72 31.05
CA SER A 335 15.68 -4.06 30.63
C SER A 335 15.64 -2.57 30.97
N LYS A 336 16.21 -2.18 32.12
CA LYS A 336 16.30 -0.77 32.55
C LYS A 336 17.11 0.15 31.60
N ASN A 337 17.99 -0.43 30.78
CA ASN A 337 18.83 0.32 29.84
C ASN A 337 18.16 0.53 28.48
N PHE A 338 16.97 -0.05 28.26
CA PHE A 338 16.28 0.02 26.98
C PHE A 338 14.89 0.64 27.14
N LYS A 339 14.52 1.47 26.17
CA LYS A 339 13.17 1.99 25.99
C LYS A 339 12.45 1.16 24.94
N PRO A 340 11.46 0.34 25.32
CA PRO A 340 10.74 -0.46 24.34
C PRO A 340 9.74 0.40 23.55
N ILE A 341 9.65 0.12 22.26
CA ILE A 341 8.72 0.76 21.33
C ILE A 341 7.96 -0.36 20.62
N PHE A 342 6.63 -0.37 20.73
CA PHE A 342 5.80 -1.44 20.16
C PHE A 342 5.09 -0.97 18.90
N ILE A 343 5.29 -1.71 17.81
CA ILE A 343 4.69 -1.41 16.50
C ILE A 343 3.89 -2.62 16.04
N HIS A 344 2.67 -2.38 15.59
CA HIS A 344 1.89 -3.30 14.78
C HIS A 344 1.93 -2.85 13.31
N ILE A 345 2.30 -3.75 12.40
CA ILE A 345 2.32 -3.50 10.96
C ILE A 345 1.29 -4.38 10.26
N SER A 346 0.35 -3.77 9.53
CA SER A 346 -0.58 -4.50 8.66
C SER A 346 -0.09 -4.53 7.23
N MET A 347 -0.26 -5.68 6.58
CA MET A 347 0.01 -5.83 5.15
C MET A 347 -0.97 -5.04 4.28
N TYR A 348 -2.25 -4.98 4.66
CA TYR A 348 -3.26 -4.21 3.95
C TYR A 348 -3.48 -2.85 4.60
N PRO A 349 -3.75 -1.80 3.80
CA PRO A 349 -4.00 -0.47 4.33
C PRO A 349 -5.25 -0.47 5.22
N PHE A 350 -5.10 0.17 6.38
CA PHE A 350 -6.19 0.54 7.29
C PHE A 350 -5.96 1.99 7.74
N ASP A 351 -5.30 2.78 6.89
CA ASP A 351 -4.60 3.99 7.27
C ASP A 351 -5.51 5.10 7.77
N SER A 352 -6.68 5.24 7.14
CA SER A 352 -7.73 6.17 7.57
C SER A 352 -8.10 6.03 9.04
N VAL A 353 -7.84 4.86 9.63
CA VAL A 353 -8.09 4.56 11.04
C VAL A 353 -6.81 4.27 11.83
N SER A 354 -5.71 3.88 11.18
CA SER A 354 -4.46 3.44 11.83
C SER A 354 -3.86 4.52 12.73
N SER A 355 -3.82 5.77 12.23
CA SER A 355 -3.32 6.93 12.94
C SER A 355 -4.15 7.28 14.20
N ASN A 356 -5.38 6.78 14.29
CA ASN A 356 -6.34 7.16 15.32
C ASN A 356 -6.86 5.98 16.12
N LEU A 357 -6.22 4.80 16.04
CA LEU A 357 -6.69 3.63 16.77
C LEU A 357 -6.81 3.88 18.28
N HIS A 358 -5.96 4.72 18.86
CA HIS A 358 -6.02 5.08 20.27
C HIS A 358 -7.34 5.75 20.65
N THR A 359 -7.98 6.50 19.75
CA THR A 359 -9.26 7.18 20.05
C THR A 359 -10.48 6.26 19.95
N LEU A 360 -10.35 5.06 19.39
CA LEU A 360 -11.48 4.14 19.19
C LEU A 360 -11.83 3.33 20.43
N SER A 361 -10.88 3.11 21.34
CA SER A 361 -11.08 2.30 22.54
C SER A 361 -9.97 2.57 23.56
N TYR A 362 -10.34 2.77 24.83
CA TYR A 362 -9.38 2.87 25.93
C TYR A 362 -8.45 1.65 26.03
N ASP A 363 -8.91 0.46 25.62
CA ASP A 363 -8.09 -0.76 25.57
C ASP A 363 -6.80 -0.61 24.75
N PHE A 364 -6.76 0.33 23.81
CA PHE A 364 -5.58 0.61 22.98
C PHE A 364 -4.56 1.55 23.64
N ILE A 365 -4.95 2.20 24.75
CA ILE A 365 -4.12 3.12 25.54
C ILE A 365 -3.80 2.54 26.93
N ASN A 366 -4.53 1.52 27.40
CA ASN A 366 -4.47 0.99 28.77
C ASN A 366 -3.15 0.25 29.13
N ASN A 367 -2.12 0.34 28.28
CA ASN A 367 -0.76 -0.10 28.60
C ASN A 367 0.08 1.15 28.88
N ASP A 368 1.01 1.10 29.85
CA ASP A 368 1.94 2.22 30.14
C ASP A 368 2.71 2.73 28.90
N ILE A 369 2.77 1.87 27.86
CA ILE A 369 3.47 2.04 26.60
C ILE A 369 2.47 1.83 25.44
N PRO A 370 2.09 2.87 24.69
CA PRO A 370 1.14 2.75 23.59
C PRO A 370 1.73 1.98 22.41
N ILE A 371 0.86 1.27 21.69
CA ILE A 371 1.21 0.54 20.47
C ILE A 371 0.92 1.42 19.26
N ILE A 372 1.95 1.66 18.44
CA ILE A 372 1.79 2.36 17.16
C ILE A 372 1.36 1.36 16.10
N SER A 373 0.33 1.67 15.33
CA SER A 373 -0.18 0.80 14.26
C SER A 373 0.00 1.50 12.92
N LEU A 374 0.64 0.83 11.96
CA LEU A 374 0.97 1.37 10.64
C LEU A 374 0.56 0.39 9.54
N SER A 375 0.16 0.87 8.37
CA SER A 375 0.28 0.05 7.17
C SER A 375 1.76 -0.17 6.82
N PHE A 376 2.05 -1.28 6.17
CA PHE A 376 3.39 -1.58 5.70
C PHE A 376 3.92 -0.53 4.73
N GLU A 377 3.04 0.00 3.88
CA GLU A 377 3.35 1.10 2.96
C GLU A 377 3.85 2.35 3.72
N HIS A 378 3.10 2.77 4.74
CA HIS A 378 3.47 3.95 5.53
C HIS A 378 4.77 3.73 6.30
N TYR A 379 4.92 2.56 6.93
CA TYR A 379 6.14 2.18 7.63
C TYR A 379 7.38 2.29 6.75
N LEU A 380 7.35 1.72 5.54
CA LEU A 380 8.50 1.79 4.62
C LEU A 380 8.75 3.18 4.06
N CYS A 381 7.70 3.93 3.74
CA CYS A 381 7.83 5.32 3.29
C CYS A 381 8.57 6.17 4.33
N ILE A 382 8.19 6.04 5.61
CA ILE A 382 8.81 6.79 6.71
C ILE A 382 10.26 6.34 6.92
N LEU A 383 10.54 5.03 6.90
CA LEU A 383 11.91 4.52 7.02
C LEU A 383 12.83 5.06 5.91
N HIS A 384 12.36 4.99 4.67
CA HIS A 384 13.13 5.44 3.52
C HIS A 384 13.33 6.97 3.55
N ASP A 385 12.32 7.75 3.92
CA ASP A 385 12.48 9.20 4.04
C ASP A 385 13.44 9.55 5.18
N CYS A 386 13.33 8.92 6.36
CA CYS A 386 14.31 9.07 7.44
C CYS A 386 15.74 8.77 6.97
N TYR A 387 15.95 7.69 6.22
CA TYR A 387 17.25 7.33 5.67
C TYR A 387 17.79 8.40 4.69
N LEU A 388 16.96 8.86 3.75
CA LEU A 388 17.36 9.89 2.77
C LEU A 388 17.80 11.21 3.41
N PHE A 389 17.23 11.55 4.56
CA PHE A 389 17.50 12.80 5.27
C PHE A 389 18.38 12.61 6.51
N ASN A 390 18.92 11.41 6.73
CA ASN A 390 19.74 11.06 7.90
C ASN A 390 19.05 11.40 9.23
N GLU A 391 17.75 11.13 9.31
CA GLU A 391 16.92 11.33 10.50
C GLU A 391 16.64 9.98 11.18
N SER A 392 16.47 10.01 12.50
CA SER A 392 16.13 8.82 13.29
C SER A 392 14.65 8.46 13.15
N PHE A 393 14.35 7.24 12.68
CA PHE A 393 12.99 6.70 12.72
C PHE A 393 12.49 6.54 14.16
N THR A 394 13.37 6.11 15.06
CA THR A 394 13.09 5.94 16.49
C THR A 394 12.59 7.23 17.13
N ASP A 395 13.15 8.39 16.76
CA ASP A 395 12.72 9.69 17.29
C ASP A 395 11.28 10.02 16.88
N TYR A 396 10.89 9.62 15.66
CA TYR A 396 9.51 9.76 15.21
C TYR A 396 8.56 8.92 16.07
N LEU A 397 8.91 7.64 16.27
CA LEU A 397 8.09 6.72 17.06
C LEU A 397 7.96 7.18 18.52
N GLN A 398 9.05 7.62 19.15
CA GLN A 398 9.00 8.15 20.53
C GLN A 398 8.07 9.35 20.64
N LYS A 399 8.17 10.30 19.69
CA LYS A 399 7.28 11.46 19.62
C LYS A 399 5.82 11.04 19.44
N ARG A 400 5.58 10.09 18.54
CA ARG A 400 4.26 9.55 18.25
C ARG A 400 3.63 8.85 19.47
N MET A 401 4.41 8.02 20.18
CA MET A 401 3.98 7.37 21.43
C MET A 401 3.62 8.40 22.50
N ARG A 402 4.43 9.44 22.65
CA ARG A 402 4.16 10.51 23.61
C ARG A 402 2.83 11.21 23.30
N ILE A 403 2.57 11.53 22.03
CA ILE A 403 1.30 12.16 21.64
C ILE A 403 0.10 11.24 21.94
N ILE A 404 0.19 9.94 21.63
CA ILE A 404 -0.88 8.98 21.95
C ILE A 404 -1.17 8.94 23.45
N LYS A 405 -0.11 8.97 24.27
CA LYS A 405 -0.24 8.92 25.74
C LYS A 405 -0.76 10.22 26.33
N ASP A 406 -0.16 11.34 25.95
CA ASP A 406 -0.43 12.65 26.55
C ASP A 406 -1.74 13.25 26.02
N LYS A 407 -2.13 12.91 24.78
CA LYS A 407 -3.32 13.44 24.10
C LYS A 407 -4.19 12.29 23.55
N ALA A 408 -4.53 11.34 24.42
CA ALA A 408 -5.28 10.11 24.12
C ALA A 408 -6.66 10.31 23.44
N ASN A 409 -7.32 11.44 23.67
CA ASN A 409 -8.62 11.75 23.06
C ASN A 409 -8.49 12.54 21.74
N LEU A 410 -7.28 12.97 21.39
CA LEU A 410 -7.05 13.76 20.19
C LEU A 410 -7.05 12.87 18.95
N MET A 411 -8.00 13.11 18.05
CA MET A 411 -7.95 12.59 16.69
C MET A 411 -6.98 13.43 15.86
N LEU A 412 -5.97 12.77 15.32
CA LEU A 412 -4.92 13.28 14.43
C LEU A 412 -5.29 13.01 12.97
N ASP A 413 -4.41 13.41 12.05
CA ASP A 413 -4.56 13.14 10.63
C ASP A 413 -4.79 11.65 10.34
N THR A 414 -5.72 11.37 9.41
CA THR A 414 -6.08 10.00 9.02
C THR A 414 -5.09 9.40 8.01
N ASN A 415 -4.09 10.16 7.56
CA ASN A 415 -2.94 9.65 6.84
C ASN A 415 -1.66 9.81 7.69
N GLU A 416 -1.05 8.69 8.08
CA GLU A 416 0.15 8.73 8.93
C GLU A 416 1.38 9.36 8.25
N LEU A 417 1.52 9.30 6.91
CA LEU A 417 2.64 9.95 6.21
C LEU A 417 2.59 11.47 6.32
N ASP A 418 1.38 11.96 6.23
CA ASP A 418 1.05 13.36 6.37
C ASP A 418 1.24 13.81 7.83
N LEU A 419 0.77 13.02 8.80
CA LEU A 419 1.06 13.22 10.22
C LEU A 419 2.57 13.23 10.50
N TYR A 420 3.32 12.31 9.92
CA TYR A 420 4.78 12.23 10.06
C TYR A 420 5.47 13.54 9.68
N TYR A 421 5.13 14.12 8.54
CA TYR A 421 5.68 15.41 8.10
C TYR A 421 5.28 16.58 9.01
N GLN A 422 4.07 16.55 9.56
CA GLN A 422 3.64 17.56 10.52
C GLN A 422 4.40 17.46 11.83
N LEU A 423 4.74 16.25 12.27
CA LEU A 423 5.50 16.01 13.49
C LEU A 423 7.02 16.18 13.29
N LYS A 424 7.53 16.09 12.07
CA LYS A 424 8.94 16.31 11.72
C LYS A 424 9.10 17.32 10.58
N PRO A 425 8.72 18.59 10.79
CA PRO A 425 8.89 19.57 9.73
C PRO A 425 10.36 19.94 9.53
N ARG A 426 10.83 19.89 8.28
CA ARG A 426 12.24 20.21 7.94
C ARG A 426 12.52 21.70 7.77
N SER A 427 11.52 22.50 7.41
CA SER A 427 11.74 23.92 7.07
C SER A 427 10.97 24.91 7.93
N LYS A 428 9.84 24.55 8.57
CA LYS A 428 9.01 25.43 9.44
C LYS A 428 8.10 24.62 10.36
N LYS A 429 7.88 25.02 11.63
CA LYS A 429 6.91 24.34 12.52
C LYS A 429 5.55 24.21 11.82
N SER A 430 4.98 23.01 11.81
CA SER A 430 3.60 22.80 11.34
C SER A 430 2.62 23.41 12.34
N MET A 431 1.41 23.76 11.89
CA MET A 431 0.36 24.25 12.80
C MET A 431 0.05 23.22 13.90
N LEU A 432 0.08 21.93 13.58
CA LEU A 432 -0.08 20.86 14.58
C LEU A 432 1.04 20.90 15.62
N GLN A 433 2.29 21.04 15.18
CA GLN A 433 3.42 21.09 16.10
C GLN A 433 3.34 22.33 17.01
N GLU A 434 2.99 23.48 16.45
CA GLU A 434 2.82 24.71 17.21
C GLU A 434 1.68 24.59 18.23
N ALA A 435 0.57 23.97 17.85
CA ALA A 435 -0.55 23.75 18.76
C ALA A 435 -0.24 22.72 19.86
N LEU A 436 0.57 21.70 19.57
CA LEU A 436 1.11 20.77 20.58
C LEU A 436 2.08 21.47 21.52
N ASP A 437 2.99 22.30 21.01
CA ASP A 437 4.04 22.98 21.80
C ASP A 437 3.47 24.05 22.74
N ASN A 438 2.34 24.68 22.37
CA ASN A 438 1.70 25.77 23.13
C ASN A 438 0.46 25.33 23.93
N ASP A 439 0.20 24.02 24.03
CA ASP A 439 -0.95 23.43 24.73
C ASP A 439 -2.31 24.02 24.30
N TYR A 440 -2.44 24.46 23.04
CA TYR A 440 -3.70 25.00 22.51
C TYR A 440 -4.83 23.97 22.59
N PHE A 441 -4.49 22.69 22.57
CA PHE A 441 -5.48 21.62 22.66
C PHE A 441 -6.14 21.47 24.02
N GLU A 442 -5.56 22.00 25.09
CA GLU A 442 -6.19 21.96 26.42
C GLU A 442 -7.43 22.85 26.52
N SER A 443 -7.61 23.76 25.57
CA SER A 443 -8.76 24.66 25.48
C SER A 443 -9.93 24.12 24.66
N PHE A 444 -9.75 23.00 23.94
CA PHE A 444 -10.81 22.37 23.15
C PHE A 444 -11.52 21.27 23.94
N SER A 445 -12.80 21.01 23.64
CA SER A 445 -13.53 19.90 24.23
C SER A 445 -12.95 18.54 23.79
N SER A 446 -13.18 17.49 24.59
CA SER A 446 -12.75 16.11 24.30
C SER A 446 -13.25 15.55 22.96
N ASP A 447 -14.26 16.20 22.38
CA ASP A 447 -14.97 15.73 21.20
C ASP A 447 -14.48 16.45 19.92
N VAL A 448 -13.48 17.34 20.04
CA VAL A 448 -12.92 18.07 18.90
C VAL A 448 -12.03 17.16 18.06
N LYS A 449 -12.44 16.96 16.81
CA LYS A 449 -11.66 16.28 15.78
C LYS A 449 -10.80 17.31 15.05
N ILE A 450 -9.50 17.08 15.03
CA ILE A 450 -8.56 18.02 14.44
C ILE A 450 -8.06 17.45 13.13
N PHE A 451 -8.78 17.82 12.07
CA PHE A 451 -8.32 17.63 10.70
C PHE A 451 -7.39 18.79 10.38
N THR A 452 -6.10 18.54 10.46
CA THR A 452 -5.10 19.52 10.06
C THR A 452 -5.18 19.70 8.56
N SER A 453 -5.81 20.79 8.12
CA SER A 453 -5.75 21.18 6.70
C SER A 453 -4.30 21.41 6.33
N PHE A 454 -3.91 20.91 5.16
CA PHE A 454 -2.52 20.81 4.73
C PHE A 454 -1.97 22.13 4.27
N HIS A 455 -2.10 23.17 5.06
CA HIS A 455 -1.56 24.45 4.70
C HIS A 455 -0.19 24.60 5.38
N ASP A 456 0.84 24.94 4.61
CA ASP A 456 2.05 25.48 5.20
C ASP A 456 1.72 26.76 6.00
N ILE A 457 2.69 27.34 6.71
CA ILE A 457 2.45 28.58 7.48
C ILE A 457 2.00 29.77 6.60
N SER A 458 2.05 29.62 5.27
CA SER A 458 1.67 30.61 4.29
C SER A 458 0.29 30.33 3.67
N GLY A 459 -0.42 29.29 4.11
CA GLY A 459 -1.75 28.98 3.62
C GLY A 459 -1.78 28.12 2.35
N ASN A 460 -0.66 27.50 1.93
CA ASN A 460 -0.59 26.70 0.70
C ASN A 460 -0.73 25.20 0.95
N GLU A 461 -1.51 24.51 0.11
CA GLU A 461 -1.70 23.06 0.24
C GLU A 461 -0.37 22.27 0.13
N PHE A 462 -0.08 21.38 1.08
CA PHE A 462 1.16 20.65 1.27
C PHE A 462 0.85 19.17 1.58
N ARG A 463 0.75 18.32 0.56
CA ARG A 463 0.43 16.88 0.71
C ARG A 463 1.67 15.99 0.45
N PRO A 464 2.52 15.73 1.45
CA PRO A 464 3.78 15.00 1.24
C PRO A 464 3.60 13.51 1.00
N ALA A 465 2.50 12.87 1.44
CA ALA A 465 2.26 11.44 1.29
C ALA A 465 2.51 10.93 -0.15
N LYS A 466 1.98 11.64 -1.15
CA LYS A 466 2.19 11.32 -2.57
C LYS A 466 3.67 11.29 -2.96
N ASN A 467 4.43 12.29 -2.53
CA ASN A 467 5.84 12.40 -2.87
C ASN A 467 6.66 11.31 -2.19
N MET A 468 6.32 10.93 -0.95
CA MET A 468 6.95 9.81 -0.25
C MET A 468 6.68 8.47 -0.96
N ILE A 469 5.41 8.24 -1.34
CA ILE A 469 5.00 7.03 -2.06
C ILE A 469 5.74 6.91 -3.40
N ASN A 470 5.84 8.01 -4.16
CA ASN A 470 6.62 8.01 -5.40
C ASN A 470 8.11 7.68 -5.17
N LYS A 471 8.72 8.21 -4.11
CA LYS A 471 10.12 7.91 -3.77
C LYS A 471 10.31 6.43 -3.41
N ILE A 472 9.41 5.84 -2.61
CA ILE A 472 9.52 4.41 -2.27
C ILE A 472 9.27 3.51 -3.48
N ASP A 473 8.32 3.87 -4.36
CA ASP A 473 8.06 3.12 -5.59
C ASP A 473 9.30 3.09 -6.49
N ILE A 474 10.00 4.22 -6.64
CA ILE A 474 11.25 4.29 -7.41
C ILE A 474 12.33 3.42 -6.76
N PHE A 475 12.50 3.52 -5.43
CA PHE A 475 13.48 2.72 -4.68
C PHE A 475 13.23 1.21 -4.80
N LEU A 476 11.99 0.77 -4.60
CA LEU A 476 11.61 -0.63 -4.70
C LEU A 476 11.69 -1.15 -6.13
N LEU A 477 11.31 -0.33 -7.11
CA LEU A 477 11.44 -0.69 -8.53
C LEU A 477 12.91 -0.88 -8.91
N ASP A 478 13.82 -0.05 -8.39
CA ASP A 478 15.25 -0.22 -8.62
C ASP A 478 15.77 -1.55 -8.07
N ILE A 479 15.45 -1.89 -6.81
CA ILE A 479 15.77 -3.19 -6.21
C ILE A 479 15.21 -4.34 -7.05
N PHE A 480 13.95 -4.23 -7.46
CA PHE A 480 13.26 -5.25 -8.24
C PHE A 480 13.93 -5.49 -9.60
N LEU A 481 14.31 -4.43 -10.32
CA LEU A 481 14.94 -4.52 -11.63
C LEU A 481 16.38 -5.06 -11.56
N HIS A 482 17.11 -4.78 -10.48
CA HIS A 482 18.46 -5.32 -10.26
C HIS A 482 18.46 -6.86 -10.12
N ASN A 483 17.39 -7.43 -9.54
CA ASN A 483 17.25 -8.88 -9.38
C ASN A 483 16.89 -9.63 -10.68
N LYS A 484 16.61 -8.93 -11.79
CA LYS A 484 16.44 -9.47 -13.16
C LYS A 484 15.64 -10.78 -13.21
N LEU A 485 14.43 -10.78 -12.65
CA LEU A 485 13.53 -11.93 -12.49
C LEU A 485 13.00 -12.53 -13.82
N GLY A 486 13.90 -12.89 -14.74
CA GLY A 486 13.57 -13.40 -16.07
C GLY A 486 13.08 -12.33 -17.06
N ILE A 487 13.11 -11.04 -16.71
CA ILE A 487 12.64 -9.97 -17.59
C ILE A 487 13.58 -9.82 -18.80
N ASN A 488 13.00 -9.62 -19.99
CA ASN A 488 13.72 -9.39 -21.23
C ASN A 488 14.75 -8.24 -21.09
N LYS A 489 16.04 -8.58 -21.23
CA LYS A 489 17.15 -7.63 -21.10
C LYS A 489 17.03 -6.41 -22.03
N LYS A 490 16.52 -6.59 -23.26
CA LYS A 490 16.34 -5.47 -24.20
C LYS A 490 15.27 -4.50 -23.71
N TYR A 491 14.20 -5.04 -23.09
CA TYR A 491 13.16 -4.24 -22.47
C TYR A 491 13.74 -3.46 -21.29
N ILE A 492 14.40 -4.11 -20.33
CA ILE A 492 15.01 -3.45 -19.16
C ILE A 492 15.96 -2.33 -19.60
N ASN A 493 16.87 -2.60 -20.54
CA ASN A 493 17.83 -1.60 -21.00
C ASN A 493 17.12 -0.40 -21.64
N SER A 494 16.05 -0.64 -22.40
CA SER A 494 15.27 0.43 -23.02
C SER A 494 14.47 1.22 -21.98
N PHE A 495 13.89 0.52 -21.00
CA PHE A 495 13.20 1.09 -19.85
C PHE A 495 14.15 2.01 -19.09
N LEU A 496 15.24 1.48 -18.53
CA LEU A 496 16.23 2.24 -17.76
C LEU A 496 16.81 3.42 -18.57
N SER A 497 17.06 3.26 -19.88
CA SER A 497 17.56 4.38 -20.70
C SER A 497 16.59 5.56 -20.80
N CYS A 498 15.28 5.33 -20.64
CA CYS A 498 14.28 6.39 -20.62
C CYS A 498 14.17 7.06 -19.24
N PHE A 499 14.50 6.35 -18.16
CA PHE A 499 14.37 6.84 -16.78
C PHE A 499 15.68 7.38 -16.17
N THR A 500 16.85 7.07 -16.75
CA THR A 500 18.17 7.50 -16.25
C THR A 500 18.72 8.77 -16.93
N THR A 501 18.10 9.25 -18.01
CA THR A 501 18.61 10.39 -18.80
C THR A 501 18.44 11.79 -18.19
N LYS A 502 18.21 11.93 -16.87
CA LYS A 502 18.19 13.25 -16.19
C LYS A 502 18.88 13.30 -14.81
N SER A 503 19.78 12.37 -14.47
CA SER A 503 20.62 12.49 -13.25
C SER A 503 22.04 13.03 -13.49
N GLN A 504 22.41 13.45 -14.72
CA GLN A 504 23.78 13.93 -15.01
C GLN A 504 23.90 15.29 -15.71
N THR A 505 22.84 16.09 -15.80
CA THR A 505 22.93 17.46 -16.36
C THR A 505 22.18 18.47 -15.51
N LYS A 506 22.78 18.85 -14.36
CA LYS A 506 22.90 20.21 -13.81
C LYS A 506 23.56 20.21 -12.42
N GLU A 507 24.76 19.62 -12.33
CA GLU A 507 25.76 19.98 -11.30
C GLU A 507 27.13 20.14 -11.97
N LYS A 508 27.17 20.96 -13.02
CA LYS A 508 28.40 21.59 -13.50
C LYS A 508 28.05 22.97 -14.05
N GLY A 509 28.49 24.00 -13.33
CA GLY A 509 28.61 25.38 -13.81
C GLY A 509 27.48 26.32 -13.39
N CYS A 510 27.55 26.84 -12.18
CA CYS A 510 27.88 28.24 -11.89
C CYS A 510 28.19 28.38 -10.40
#